data_AF-Q4DWK5-F1
#
_entry.id   AF-Q4DWK5-F1
#
_cell.length_a   1.000
_cell.length_b   1.000
_cell.length_c   1.000
_cell.angle_alpha   90.00
_cell.angle_beta   90.00
_cell.angle_gamma   90.00
#
_symmetry.space_group_name_H-M   'P 1'
#
loop_
_entity.id
_entity.type
_entity.pdbx_description
1 polymer ?
#
loop_
_entity_poly.entity_id
_entity_poly.type
_entity_poly.pdbx_seq_one_letter_code
_entity_poly.pdbx_strand_id
1 'polypeptide(L)'
;MYFFGRFSFLAIAVLSGAYSVYAITKYRAACCVSRARLVIPRAVSLFYASLRKNDSARDFHQHQHRDDDDHTAKDTAKPLAAQPGVARASSSAGNWSGATETSTPSVSCPVVFVDNTNFEANVRAVVSLLLKNNKQVRLSTKGVRCPELLERAAALMEKYAVPCPEYDIISPGRPFVSGLLTSTAAETLLWARRGTFSSLLLGQPILDALSADRYVEAMTLNFSSKVRCLVVVDAVEQLELLWNAAKAWISDRGYTRLGFDNAVESLHFELMVRIDFSGDSLKKCFWRSEEPQTLCSPRQVTQFCGKVGEFNAKLSKEKLPVGVQFVIRGLWTYENGQLSQMDIAPNVLPNAIGCTPARWFLRYPLLQWYKQYVSRNLQMRCMSILQRLGYKKKVSPEDLLTSGGSSVSLVYSAQDSTLAEVCMGAGLLCGHQLDCYVDSPFKPSLYFALSVTRVAPHRIVICSGFGHNLSGAIPVYPPQLQSINSHGADIDDDLEVGVMVLDGTPEERLISIGDPIVFRPEYSSVLAELVDSFLLITEEGEVSAVMHTYRGEGWNIWA
;
A
#
# COMPACT_ATOMS: atom_id res chain seq x y z
N MET A 1 -10.74 47.08 -24.30
CA MET A 1 -9.29 46.86 -24.45
C MET A 1 -8.39 47.98 -23.88
N TYR A 2 -8.92 49.10 -23.38
CA TYR A 2 -8.09 50.24 -22.93
C TYR A 2 -7.36 50.07 -21.59
N PHE A 3 -7.70 49.07 -20.76
CA PHE A 3 -7.08 48.93 -19.42
C PHE A 3 -5.68 48.29 -19.43
N PHE A 4 -5.27 47.64 -20.52
CA PHE A 4 -3.96 46.96 -20.59
C PHE A 4 -2.88 47.72 -21.37
N GLY A 5 -3.19 48.90 -21.93
CA GLY A 5 -2.31 49.59 -22.89
C GLY A 5 -1.07 50.30 -22.32
N ARG A 6 -0.79 50.24 -21.01
CA ARG A 6 0.31 51.01 -20.38
C ARG A 6 1.22 50.22 -19.44
N PHE A 7 1.21 48.89 -19.48
CA PHE A 7 2.35 48.19 -18.89
C PHE A 7 3.58 48.49 -19.74
N SER A 8 4.49 49.30 -19.20
CA SER A 8 5.81 49.52 -19.81
C SER A 8 6.43 48.16 -20.10
N PHE A 9 6.94 47.95 -21.31
CA PHE A 9 7.63 46.71 -21.69
C PHE A 9 8.68 46.29 -20.64
N LEU A 10 9.29 47.27 -19.97
CA LEU A 10 10.23 47.05 -18.87
C LEU A 10 9.58 46.32 -17.67
N ALA A 11 8.36 46.70 -17.28
CA ALA A 11 7.66 46.07 -16.17
C ALA A 11 7.31 44.60 -16.48
N ILE A 12 6.86 44.32 -17.71
CA ILE A 12 6.58 42.96 -18.18
C ILE A 12 7.86 42.11 -18.17
N ALA A 13 8.98 42.66 -18.65
CA ALA A 13 10.27 41.98 -18.66
C ALA A 13 10.77 41.66 -17.24
N VAL A 14 10.66 42.60 -16.30
CA VAL A 14 11.04 42.39 -14.90
C VAL A 14 10.18 41.33 -14.23
N LEU A 15 8.85 41.37 -14.42
CA LEU A 15 7.93 40.36 -13.89
C LEU A 15 8.21 38.97 -14.47
N SER A 16 8.48 38.88 -15.78
CA SER A 16 8.85 37.64 -16.45
C SER A 16 10.18 37.06 -15.91
N GLY A 17 11.17 37.92 -15.69
CA GLY A 17 12.45 37.54 -15.09
C GLY A 17 12.29 37.01 -13.67
N ALA A 18 11.56 37.75 -12.82
CA ALA A 18 11.27 37.35 -11.44
C ALA A 18 10.51 36.02 -11.37
N TYR A 19 9.50 35.83 -12.21
CA TYR A 19 8.76 34.58 -12.30
C TYR A 19 9.65 33.40 -12.71
N SER A 20 10.55 33.62 -13.68
CA SER A 20 11.48 32.58 -14.15
C SER A 20 12.41 32.12 -13.03
N VAL A 21 12.97 33.05 -12.26
CA VAL A 21 13.83 32.75 -11.10
C VAL A 21 13.06 31.98 -10.02
N TYR A 22 11.82 32.41 -9.73
CA TYR A 22 10.94 31.72 -8.79
C TYR A 22 10.63 30.29 -9.23
N ALA A 23 10.26 30.10 -10.50
CA ALA A 23 9.92 28.81 -11.06
C ALA A 23 11.11 27.84 -11.05
N ILE A 24 12.30 28.30 -11.44
CA ILE A 24 13.54 27.52 -11.37
C ILE A 24 13.83 27.10 -9.93
N THR A 25 13.69 28.01 -8.97
CA THR A 25 13.94 27.72 -7.55
C THR A 25 12.98 26.64 -7.02
N LYS A 26 11.67 26.77 -7.32
CA LYS A 26 10.66 25.78 -6.91
C LYS A 26 10.89 24.43 -7.54
N TYR A 27 11.22 24.41 -8.82
CA TYR A 27 11.55 23.19 -9.54
C TYR A 27 12.81 22.51 -9.01
N ARG A 28 13.88 23.27 -8.74
CA ARG A 28 15.12 22.74 -8.14
C ARG A 28 14.87 22.13 -6.77
N ALA A 29 14.09 22.79 -5.91
CA ALA A 29 13.72 22.25 -4.60
C ALA A 29 12.98 20.90 -4.73
N ALA A 30 12.03 20.80 -5.66
CA ALA A 30 11.33 19.54 -5.95
C ALA A 30 12.28 18.43 -6.40
N CYS A 31 13.19 18.73 -7.34
CA CYS A 31 14.20 17.77 -7.78
C CYS A 31 15.15 17.33 -6.65
N CYS A 32 15.54 18.25 -5.75
CA CYS A 32 16.38 17.92 -4.60
C CYS A 32 15.69 16.94 -3.65
N VAL A 33 14.39 17.12 -3.39
CA VAL A 33 13.61 16.19 -2.56
C VAL A 33 13.55 14.80 -3.20
N SER A 34 13.22 14.71 -4.49
CA SER A 34 13.21 13.42 -5.20
C SER A 34 14.60 12.77 -5.24
N ARG A 35 15.67 13.56 -5.42
CA ARG A 35 17.05 13.05 -5.39
C ARG A 35 17.51 12.59 -4.02
N ALA A 36 17.08 13.24 -2.94
CA ALA A 36 17.44 12.82 -1.59
C ALA A 36 16.92 11.40 -1.27
N ARG A 37 15.84 10.96 -1.93
CA ARG A 37 15.30 9.59 -1.81
C ARG A 37 16.13 8.54 -2.55
N LEU A 38 17.05 8.95 -3.43
CA LEU A 38 17.99 8.04 -4.09
C LEU A 38 19.22 7.73 -3.22
N VAL A 39 19.38 8.42 -2.09
CA VAL A 39 20.48 8.16 -1.15
C VAL A 39 20.21 6.84 -0.44
N ILE A 40 21.15 5.91 -0.59
CA ILE A 40 21.04 4.56 -0.04
C ILE A 40 21.32 4.60 1.46
N PRO A 41 20.42 4.07 2.31
CA PRO A 41 20.64 4.04 3.76
C PRO A 41 21.85 3.19 4.14
N ARG A 42 22.51 3.56 5.25
CA ARG A 42 23.65 2.82 5.81
C ARG A 42 23.27 1.36 6.10
N ALA A 43 22.09 1.13 6.67
CA ALA A 43 21.55 -0.21 6.95
C ALA A 43 21.58 -1.12 5.71
N VAL A 44 21.16 -0.61 4.56
CA VAL A 44 21.14 -1.36 3.28
C VAL A 44 22.56 -1.71 2.83
N SER A 45 23.52 -0.79 2.95
CA SER A 45 24.91 -1.05 2.58
C SER A 45 25.60 -2.07 3.49
N LEU A 46 25.26 -2.08 4.79
CA LEU A 46 25.79 -3.04 5.76
C LEU A 46 25.18 -4.43 5.54
N PHE A 47 23.86 -4.49 5.32
CA PHE A 47 23.18 -5.74 5.00
C PHE A 47 23.69 -6.35 3.69
N TYR A 48 23.94 -5.52 2.66
CA TYR A 48 24.59 -5.96 1.42
C TYR A 48 25.95 -6.63 1.67
N ALA A 49 26.78 -6.03 2.53
CA ALA A 49 28.09 -6.60 2.86
C ALA A 49 27.96 -7.97 3.56
N SER A 50 26.90 -8.16 4.34
CA SER A 50 26.55 -9.46 4.94
C SER A 50 26.14 -10.49 3.88
N LEU A 51 25.24 -10.11 2.95
CA LEU A 51 24.83 -10.98 1.83
C LEU A 51 26.02 -11.46 1.01
N ARG A 52 26.93 -10.54 0.65
CA ARG A 52 28.11 -10.88 -0.14
C ARG A 52 29.03 -11.88 0.56
N LYS A 53 29.23 -11.75 1.87
CA LYS A 53 30.04 -12.70 2.66
C LYS A 53 29.42 -14.11 2.67
N ASN A 54 28.10 -14.19 2.76
CA ASN A 54 27.39 -15.47 2.78
C ASN A 54 27.47 -16.22 1.45
N ASP A 55 27.38 -15.50 0.33
CA ASP A 55 27.50 -16.12 -1.00
C ASP A 55 28.95 -16.53 -1.30
N SER A 56 29.95 -15.70 -0.96
CA SER A 56 31.37 -16.08 -1.12
C SER A 56 31.78 -17.32 -0.30
N ALA A 57 31.22 -17.49 0.91
CA ALA A 57 31.49 -18.68 1.73
C ALA A 57 30.99 -19.97 1.07
N ARG A 58 29.92 -19.91 0.25
CA ARG A 58 29.40 -21.07 -0.47
C ARG A 58 30.29 -21.49 -1.64
N ASP A 59 30.88 -20.54 -2.36
CA ASP A 59 31.83 -20.83 -3.43
C ASP A 59 33.07 -21.59 -2.90
N PHE A 60 33.57 -21.20 -1.71
CA PHE A 60 34.68 -21.92 -1.07
C PHE A 60 34.32 -23.36 -0.67
N HIS A 61 33.11 -23.60 -0.18
CA HIS A 61 32.67 -24.95 0.18
C HIS A 61 32.38 -25.85 -1.04
N GLN A 62 31.89 -25.29 -2.15
CA GLN A 62 31.74 -26.06 -3.38
C GLN A 62 33.09 -26.39 -4.03
N HIS A 63 34.09 -25.52 -3.91
CA HIS A 63 35.43 -25.81 -4.43
C HIS A 63 36.20 -26.84 -3.60
N GLN A 64 36.00 -26.92 -2.29
CA GLN A 64 36.64 -27.97 -1.48
C GLN A 64 36.08 -29.37 -1.72
N HIS A 65 34.83 -29.51 -2.17
CA HIS A 65 34.25 -30.81 -2.48
C HIS A 65 34.52 -31.31 -3.90
N ARG A 66 35.31 -30.59 -4.70
CA ARG A 66 35.62 -31.01 -6.09
C ARG A 66 36.91 -31.80 -6.25
N ASP A 67 37.73 -31.93 -5.21
CA ASP A 67 39.05 -32.57 -5.33
C ASP A 67 39.09 -34.05 -4.86
N ASP A 68 37.99 -34.64 -4.37
CA ASP A 68 38.04 -35.98 -3.73
C ASP A 68 37.12 -37.08 -4.32
N ASP A 69 36.45 -36.87 -5.46
CA ASP A 69 35.55 -37.90 -6.02
C ASP A 69 36.04 -38.45 -7.37
N ASP A 70 37.17 -39.16 -7.34
CA ASP A 70 37.53 -40.15 -8.35
C ASP A 70 37.15 -41.55 -7.83
N HIS A 71 36.43 -42.31 -8.66
CA HIS A 71 36.01 -43.71 -8.45
C HIS A 71 34.78 -43.98 -7.54
N THR A 72 33.62 -44.22 -8.16
CA THR A 72 33.03 -45.57 -8.35
C THR A 72 31.55 -45.44 -8.70
N ALA A 73 31.24 -45.60 -9.98
CA ALA A 73 29.86 -45.81 -10.43
C ALA A 73 29.40 -47.20 -10.01
N LYS A 74 28.41 -47.31 -9.11
CA LYS A 74 27.60 -48.52 -8.94
C LYS A 74 26.20 -48.23 -8.39
N ASP A 75 25.24 -48.66 -9.20
CA ASP A 75 23.92 -49.18 -8.87
C ASP A 75 22.86 -48.25 -8.26
N THR A 76 22.07 -47.74 -9.20
CA THR A 76 20.68 -47.29 -9.09
C THR A 76 19.78 -48.29 -8.35
N ALA A 77 19.20 -47.90 -7.20
CA ALA A 77 18.06 -48.60 -6.61
C ALA A 77 17.09 -47.64 -5.89
N LYS A 78 15.98 -47.39 -6.59
CA LYS A 78 14.59 -47.10 -6.18
C LYS A 78 14.25 -46.02 -5.11
N PRO A 79 13.23 -45.18 -5.37
CA PRO A 79 12.84 -44.06 -4.53
C PRO A 79 11.95 -44.50 -3.36
N LEU A 80 12.31 -44.08 -2.14
CA LEU A 80 11.47 -44.22 -0.95
C LEU A 80 10.47 -43.06 -0.89
N ALA A 81 9.19 -43.42 -0.90
CA ALA A 81 8.06 -42.52 -0.82
C ALA A 81 8.05 -41.73 0.50
N ALA A 82 7.92 -40.41 0.38
CA ALA A 82 7.71 -39.50 1.51
C ALA A 82 6.29 -39.69 2.07
N GLN A 83 6.19 -39.98 3.37
CA GLN A 83 4.94 -39.85 4.11
C GLN A 83 4.90 -38.53 4.89
N PRO A 84 3.74 -37.86 5.01
CA PRO A 84 3.62 -36.54 5.61
C PRO A 84 3.57 -36.67 7.15
N GLY A 85 4.62 -36.21 7.81
CA GLY A 85 4.66 -36.10 9.27
C GLY A 85 3.81 -34.93 9.76
N VAL A 86 2.76 -35.25 10.53
CA VAL A 86 1.86 -34.31 11.19
C VAL A 86 2.65 -33.37 12.12
N ALA A 87 2.57 -32.07 11.85
CA ALA A 87 3.17 -31.01 12.67
C ALA A 87 2.50 -30.96 14.05
N ARG A 88 3.20 -31.47 15.07
CA ARG A 88 2.77 -31.39 16.46
C ARG A 88 3.31 -30.07 17.05
N ALA A 89 2.39 -29.17 17.40
CA ALA A 89 2.70 -27.91 18.05
C ALA A 89 3.38 -28.17 19.41
N SER A 90 4.67 -27.87 19.51
CA SER A 90 5.41 -27.89 20.77
C SER A 90 5.34 -26.50 21.42
N SER A 91 4.45 -26.35 22.40
CA SER A 91 4.53 -25.30 23.39
C SER A 91 5.62 -25.64 24.41
N SER A 92 6.67 -24.83 24.52
CA SER A 92 7.55 -24.88 25.68
C SER A 92 8.11 -23.49 25.98
N ALA A 93 7.51 -22.86 26.99
CA ALA A 93 8.13 -21.75 27.71
C ALA A 93 9.33 -22.30 28.49
N GLY A 94 10.54 -21.93 28.08
CA GLY A 94 11.78 -22.27 28.77
C GLY A 94 12.67 -21.04 28.80
N ASN A 95 13.09 -20.64 29.99
CA ASN A 95 13.96 -19.49 30.24
C ASN A 95 15.31 -19.65 29.53
N TRP A 96 15.63 -18.73 28.61
CA TRP A 96 16.94 -18.67 27.96
C TRP A 96 17.90 -17.80 28.78
N SER A 97 18.67 -18.45 29.65
CA SER A 97 19.91 -17.89 30.20
C SER A 97 21.08 -18.72 29.66
N GLY A 98 21.45 -18.46 28.42
CA GLY A 98 22.60 -19.04 27.77
C GLY A 98 22.93 -18.17 26.58
N ALA A 99 24.10 -17.52 26.62
CA ALA A 99 24.66 -16.76 25.51
C ALA A 99 24.92 -17.73 24.35
N THR A 100 23.85 -18.04 23.63
CA THR A 100 23.92 -18.75 22.37
C THR A 100 24.25 -17.68 21.38
N GLU A 101 25.46 -17.74 20.82
CA GLU A 101 25.79 -17.06 19.57
C GLU A 101 24.64 -17.36 18.61
N THR A 102 23.72 -16.41 18.46
CA THR A 102 22.62 -16.51 17.52
C THR A 102 23.28 -16.45 16.16
N SER A 103 23.65 -17.63 15.64
CA SER A 103 24.01 -17.79 14.25
C SER A 103 22.86 -17.22 13.45
N THR A 104 23.08 -16.04 12.88
CA THR A 104 22.11 -15.41 11.99
C THR A 104 21.86 -16.41 10.86
N PRO A 105 20.60 -16.81 10.59
CA PRO A 105 20.31 -17.78 9.54
C PRO A 105 20.97 -17.31 8.24
N SER A 106 21.63 -18.23 7.52
CA SER A 106 22.28 -17.88 6.25
C SER A 106 21.22 -17.39 5.27
N VAL A 107 21.20 -16.09 5.02
CA VAL A 107 20.29 -15.45 4.07
C VAL A 107 20.88 -15.57 2.67
N SER A 108 20.11 -16.09 1.72
CA SER A 108 20.49 -16.16 0.30
C SER A 108 19.47 -15.46 -0.59
N CYS A 109 19.92 -15.00 -1.75
CA CYS A 109 19.04 -14.40 -2.76
C CYS A 109 18.16 -15.48 -3.46
N PRO A 110 16.95 -15.14 -3.95
CA PRO A 110 16.29 -13.83 -3.84
C PRO A 110 15.80 -13.57 -2.41
N VAL A 111 15.99 -12.34 -1.93
CA VAL A 111 15.54 -11.92 -0.59
C VAL A 111 14.90 -10.56 -0.63
N VAL A 112 13.83 -10.36 0.15
CA VAL A 112 13.17 -9.06 0.33
C VAL A 112 13.36 -8.62 1.77
N PHE A 113 13.72 -7.35 1.97
CA PHE A 113 14.02 -6.80 3.27
C PHE A 113 13.53 -5.37 3.44
N VAL A 114 13.23 -5.02 4.69
CA VAL A 114 12.67 -3.73 5.10
C VAL A 114 13.65 -3.04 6.05
N ASP A 115 14.12 -1.85 5.69
CA ASP A 115 14.85 -0.94 6.57
C ASP A 115 13.91 -0.46 7.68
N ASN A 116 14.07 -1.01 8.89
CA ASN A 116 13.21 -0.70 10.03
C ASN A 116 13.30 0.78 10.45
N THR A 117 14.48 1.38 10.35
CA THR A 117 14.69 2.79 10.73
C THR A 117 13.88 3.72 9.83
N ASN A 118 13.92 3.50 8.51
CA ASN A 118 13.11 4.27 7.57
C ASN A 118 11.63 3.92 7.66
N PHE A 119 11.27 2.66 7.91
CA PHE A 119 9.89 2.26 8.15
C PHE A 119 9.28 2.99 9.37
N GLU A 120 9.99 3.03 10.50
CA GLU A 120 9.54 3.76 11.70
C GLU A 120 9.51 5.27 11.46
N ALA A 121 10.44 5.82 10.68
CA ALA A 121 10.39 7.22 10.27
C ALA A 121 9.14 7.53 9.44
N ASN A 122 8.73 6.63 8.54
CA ASN A 122 7.51 6.76 7.76
C ASN A 122 6.27 6.73 8.65
N VAL A 123 6.21 5.79 9.61
CA VAL A 123 5.13 5.71 10.60
C VAL A 123 5.02 7.02 11.38
N ARG A 124 6.14 7.54 11.91
CA ARG A 124 6.18 8.81 12.65
C ARG A 124 5.71 10.00 11.81
N ALA A 125 6.09 10.05 10.53
CA ALA A 125 5.65 11.09 9.62
C ALA A 125 4.12 11.10 9.44
N VAL A 126 3.50 9.92 9.27
CA VAL A 126 2.03 9.79 9.19
C VAL A 126 1.37 10.29 10.46
N VAL A 127 1.82 9.79 11.62
CA VAL A 127 1.29 10.16 12.93
C VAL A 127 1.36 11.67 13.13
N SER A 128 2.52 12.29 12.87
CA SER A 128 2.72 13.73 13.03
C SER A 128 1.78 14.57 12.16
N LEU A 129 1.52 14.14 10.92
CA LEU A 129 0.65 14.87 9.99
C LEU A 129 -0.82 14.77 10.38
N LEU A 130 -1.28 13.58 10.78
CA LEU A 130 -2.69 13.35 11.08
C LEU A 130 -3.08 13.86 12.47
N LEU A 131 -2.24 13.70 13.48
CA LEU A 131 -2.48 14.27 14.83
C LEU A 131 -2.59 15.79 14.77
N LYS A 132 -1.73 16.46 14.00
CA LYS A 132 -1.77 17.92 13.82
C LYS A 132 -3.14 18.39 13.30
N ASN A 133 -3.86 17.54 12.58
CA ASN A 133 -5.17 17.86 12.02
C ASN A 133 -6.32 17.07 12.66
N ASN A 134 -6.08 16.42 13.82
CA ASN A 134 -7.05 15.62 14.56
C ASN A 134 -7.77 14.57 13.70
N LYS A 135 -7.01 13.81 12.90
CA LYS A 135 -7.50 12.73 12.03
C LYS A 135 -7.04 11.38 12.53
N GLN A 136 -7.87 10.36 12.34
CA GLN A 136 -7.45 8.97 12.46
C GLN A 136 -6.85 8.46 11.14
N VAL A 137 -6.14 7.34 11.23
CA VAL A 137 -5.66 6.60 10.08
C VAL A 137 -6.39 5.26 9.93
N ARG A 138 -6.78 4.93 8.70
CA ARG A 138 -7.17 3.55 8.34
C ARG A 138 -6.09 2.96 7.46
N LEU A 139 -5.50 1.85 7.87
CA LEU A 139 -4.39 1.24 7.16
C LEU A 139 -4.88 0.44 5.96
N SER A 140 -4.42 0.78 4.76
CA SER A 140 -4.72 0.03 3.55
C SER A 140 -3.79 -1.18 3.43
N THR A 141 -4.40 -2.35 3.32
CA THR A 141 -3.66 -3.62 3.19
C THR A 141 -2.99 -3.77 1.84
N LYS A 142 -3.63 -3.27 0.77
CA LYS A 142 -3.19 -3.40 -0.63
C LYS A 142 -1.71 -3.04 -0.83
N GLY A 143 -1.22 -1.99 -0.17
CA GLY A 143 0.16 -1.51 -0.32
C GLY A 143 1.21 -2.24 0.50
N VAL A 144 0.83 -3.15 1.39
CA VAL A 144 1.75 -3.80 2.36
C VAL A 144 1.70 -5.33 2.25
N ARG A 145 0.49 -5.92 2.29
CA ARG A 145 0.25 -7.37 2.15
C ARG A 145 1.13 -8.28 3.02
N CYS A 146 1.45 -7.79 4.21
CA CYS A 146 2.19 -8.51 5.25
C CYS A 146 1.47 -8.23 6.57
N PRO A 147 0.77 -9.22 7.17
CA PRO A 147 -0.06 -8.99 8.35
C PRO A 147 0.75 -8.46 9.52
N GLU A 148 1.86 -9.10 9.83
CA GLU A 148 2.72 -8.75 10.96
C GLU A 148 3.30 -7.34 10.81
N LEU A 149 3.61 -6.91 9.58
CA LEU A 149 4.11 -5.56 9.33
C LEU A 149 3.00 -4.50 9.49
N LEU A 150 1.76 -4.81 9.13
CA LEU A 150 0.60 -3.95 9.38
C LEU A 150 0.30 -3.83 10.89
N GLU A 151 0.40 -4.93 11.62
CA GLU A 151 0.25 -4.96 13.08
C GLU A 151 1.35 -4.15 13.77
N ARG A 152 2.60 -4.31 13.33
CA ARG A 152 3.74 -3.49 13.78
C ARG A 152 3.49 -2.01 13.50
N ALA A 153 3.05 -1.67 12.28
CA ALA A 153 2.74 -0.29 11.92
C ALA A 153 1.67 0.28 12.86
N ALA A 154 0.59 -0.46 13.10
CA ALA A 154 -0.49 -0.03 13.98
C ALA A 154 -0.02 0.18 15.43
N ALA A 155 0.73 -0.76 15.99
CA ALA A 155 1.28 -0.66 17.35
C ALA A 155 2.21 0.55 17.51
N LEU A 156 3.07 0.82 16.52
CA LEU A 156 3.93 2.01 16.51
C LEU A 156 3.13 3.30 16.36
N MET A 157 2.08 3.30 15.54
CA MET A 157 1.21 4.47 15.36
C MET A 157 0.52 4.85 16.66
N GLU A 158 -0.06 3.87 17.38
CA GLU A 158 -0.69 4.12 18.69
C GLU A 158 0.33 4.60 19.73
N LYS A 159 1.51 3.97 19.78
CA LYS A 159 2.60 4.38 20.67
C LYS A 159 3.05 5.82 20.45
N TYR A 160 3.14 6.26 19.19
CA TYR A 160 3.53 7.64 18.88
C TYR A 160 2.38 8.64 19.01
N ALA A 161 1.13 8.19 18.88
CA ALA A 161 -0.04 9.03 19.07
C ALA A 161 -0.33 9.35 20.53
N VAL A 162 -0.06 8.40 21.42
CA VAL A 162 -0.26 8.53 22.87
C VAL A 162 1.08 8.30 23.58
N PRO A 163 1.99 9.30 23.60
CA PRO A 163 3.29 9.13 24.23
C PRO A 163 3.22 8.96 25.77
N CYS A 164 2.12 9.39 26.41
CA CYS A 164 1.93 9.34 27.87
C CYS A 164 0.62 8.65 28.26
N PRO A 165 0.51 7.31 28.11
CA PRO A 165 -0.73 6.58 28.42
C PRO A 165 -1.15 6.69 29.89
N GLU A 166 -0.20 6.87 30.82
CA GLU A 166 -0.46 6.98 32.26
C GLU A 166 -1.28 8.21 32.67
N TYR A 167 -1.30 9.27 31.86
CA TYR A 167 -2.02 10.51 32.17
C TYR A 167 -3.40 10.61 31.50
N ASP A 168 -3.79 9.63 30.69
CA ASP A 168 -5.02 9.66 29.88
C ASP A 168 -6.24 9.07 30.61
N ILE A 169 -6.28 9.23 31.94
CA ILE A 169 -7.35 8.71 32.81
C ILE A 169 -8.72 9.39 32.50
N ILE A 170 -8.72 10.49 31.75
CA ILE A 170 -9.92 11.35 31.63
C ILE A 170 -10.83 10.97 30.46
N SER A 171 -10.36 10.21 29.46
CA SER A 171 -11.22 9.52 28.48
C SER A 171 -10.35 8.58 27.65
N PRO A 172 -10.64 7.27 27.54
CA PRO A 172 -9.98 6.43 26.56
C PRO A 172 -10.25 7.05 25.18
N GLY A 173 -9.24 7.73 24.65
CA GLY A 173 -9.34 8.38 23.35
C GLY A 173 -9.72 7.35 22.29
N ARG A 174 -10.47 7.79 21.29
CA ARG A 174 -10.69 7.02 20.06
C ARG A 174 -9.31 6.57 19.53
N PRO A 175 -9.10 5.28 19.19
CA PRO A 175 -7.76 4.79 18.78
C PRO A 175 -7.24 5.59 17.59
N PHE A 176 -5.94 5.85 17.50
CA PHE A 176 -5.42 6.60 16.35
C PHE A 176 -5.60 5.83 15.04
N VAL A 177 -5.42 4.52 15.10
CA VAL A 177 -5.66 3.56 14.02
C VAL A 177 -7.11 3.07 14.09
N SER A 178 -7.93 3.50 13.14
CA SER A 178 -9.36 3.17 13.13
C SER A 178 -9.67 1.78 12.59
N GLY A 179 -8.71 1.11 11.96
CA GLY A 179 -8.85 -0.24 11.41
C GLY A 179 -8.12 -0.43 10.08
N LEU A 180 -8.53 -1.46 9.33
CA LEU A 180 -8.00 -1.77 8.01
C LEU A 180 -8.96 -1.37 6.89
N LEU A 181 -8.39 -1.04 5.73
CA LEU A 181 -9.06 -0.95 4.43
C LEU A 181 -8.57 -2.14 3.58
N THR A 182 -9.43 -3.13 3.43
CA THR A 182 -9.19 -4.34 2.63
C THR A 182 -9.64 -4.14 1.18
N SER A 183 -9.12 -4.97 0.29
CA SER A 183 -9.33 -4.90 -1.15
C SER A 183 -10.28 -5.95 -1.70
N THR A 184 -10.36 -7.13 -1.06
CA THR A 184 -11.30 -8.21 -1.46
C THR A 184 -12.08 -8.74 -0.26
N ALA A 185 -13.23 -9.37 -0.52
CA ALA A 185 -14.02 -10.01 0.54
C ALA A 185 -13.28 -11.21 1.15
N ALA A 186 -12.51 -11.96 0.36
CA ALA A 186 -11.64 -13.03 0.86
C ALA A 186 -10.59 -12.50 1.83
N GLU A 187 -9.93 -11.39 1.49
CA GLU A 187 -8.98 -10.72 2.38
C GLU A 187 -9.66 -10.23 3.67
N THR A 188 -10.88 -9.68 3.56
CA THR A 188 -11.68 -9.24 4.72
C THR A 188 -11.98 -10.40 5.66
N LEU A 189 -12.34 -11.56 5.11
CA LEU A 189 -12.59 -12.78 5.87
C LEU A 189 -11.33 -13.30 6.58
N LEU A 190 -10.18 -13.28 5.92
CA LEU A 190 -8.90 -13.70 6.51
C LEU A 190 -8.49 -12.79 7.67
N TRP A 191 -8.63 -11.47 7.50
CA TRP A 191 -8.41 -10.52 8.59
C TRP A 191 -9.41 -10.65 9.73
N ALA A 192 -10.67 -10.92 9.41
CA ALA A 192 -11.68 -11.20 10.43
C ALA A 192 -11.27 -12.41 11.25
N ARG A 193 -10.85 -13.52 10.62
CA ARG A 193 -10.35 -14.72 11.31
C ARG A 193 -9.11 -14.43 12.18
N ARG A 194 -8.20 -13.59 11.69
CA ARG A 194 -7.00 -13.19 12.45
C ARG A 194 -7.34 -12.36 13.69
N GLY A 195 -8.35 -11.49 13.61
CA GLY A 195 -8.93 -10.81 14.78
C GLY A 195 -8.05 -9.75 15.45
N THR A 196 -6.97 -9.32 14.81
CA THR A 196 -6.02 -8.33 15.39
C THR A 196 -6.44 -6.87 15.18
N PHE A 197 -7.37 -6.62 14.26
CA PHE A 197 -7.98 -5.30 14.05
C PHE A 197 -9.49 -5.36 14.34
N SER A 198 -9.97 -4.38 15.09
CA SER A 198 -11.39 -4.31 15.52
C SER A 198 -12.34 -3.76 14.45
N SER A 199 -11.82 -3.18 13.36
CA SER A 199 -12.64 -2.66 12.26
C SER A 199 -12.00 -2.94 10.91
N LEU A 200 -12.81 -3.49 9.99
CA LEU A 200 -12.43 -3.82 8.63
C LEU A 200 -13.39 -3.12 7.67
N LEU A 201 -12.86 -2.36 6.72
CA LEU A 201 -13.63 -1.74 5.65
C LEU A 201 -13.25 -2.40 4.33
N LEU A 202 -14.19 -3.10 3.71
CA LEU A 202 -14.03 -3.61 2.35
C LEU A 202 -14.12 -2.44 1.37
N GLY A 203 -12.97 -2.02 0.85
CA GLY A 203 -12.79 -0.80 0.07
C GLY A 203 -13.27 -0.85 -1.39
N GLN A 204 -13.56 -2.05 -1.90
CA GLN A 204 -14.12 -2.25 -3.23
C GLN A 204 -15.55 -2.79 -3.12
N PRO A 205 -16.49 -2.31 -3.96
CA PRO A 205 -17.83 -2.87 -4.00
C PRO A 205 -17.84 -4.35 -4.39
N ILE A 206 -18.82 -5.09 -3.86
CA ILE A 206 -19.01 -6.52 -4.13
C ILE A 206 -19.66 -6.70 -5.50
N LEU A 207 -19.09 -7.56 -6.35
CA LEU A 207 -19.53 -7.75 -7.73
C LEU A 207 -20.09 -9.16 -8.01
N ASP A 208 -19.96 -10.08 -7.06
CA ASP A 208 -20.34 -11.48 -7.22
C ASP A 208 -20.85 -12.10 -5.91
N ALA A 209 -21.54 -13.23 -6.04
CA ALA A 209 -22.15 -13.92 -4.90
C ALA A 209 -21.14 -14.54 -3.93
N LEU A 210 -20.02 -15.08 -4.44
CA LEU A 210 -18.98 -15.70 -3.59
C LEU A 210 -18.32 -14.64 -2.69
N SER A 211 -18.03 -13.46 -3.23
CA SER A 211 -17.56 -12.32 -2.46
C SER A 211 -18.59 -11.86 -1.42
N ALA A 212 -19.88 -11.88 -1.76
CA ALA A 212 -20.94 -11.57 -0.81
C ALA A 212 -20.99 -12.58 0.36
N ASP A 213 -20.92 -13.88 0.06
CA ASP A 213 -20.91 -14.96 1.06
C ASP A 213 -19.72 -14.83 2.01
N ARG A 214 -18.52 -14.59 1.46
CA ARG A 214 -17.30 -14.38 2.27
C ARG A 214 -17.40 -13.15 3.16
N TYR A 215 -18.01 -12.07 2.67
CA TYR A 215 -18.23 -10.86 3.48
C TYR A 215 -19.21 -11.14 4.63
N VAL A 216 -20.33 -11.83 4.37
CA VAL A 216 -21.30 -12.22 5.40
C VAL A 216 -20.66 -13.14 6.43
N GLU A 217 -19.84 -14.10 5.99
CA GLU A 217 -19.05 -14.92 6.90
C GLU A 217 -18.14 -14.03 7.76
N ALA A 218 -17.35 -13.14 7.16
CA ALA A 218 -16.43 -12.25 7.88
C ALA A 218 -17.14 -11.40 8.95
N MET A 219 -18.29 -10.83 8.61
CA MET A 219 -19.15 -10.06 9.51
C MET A 219 -19.72 -10.88 10.67
N THR A 220 -19.99 -12.17 10.46
CA THR A 220 -20.66 -13.03 11.45
C THR A 220 -19.71 -13.94 12.23
N LEU A 221 -18.47 -14.12 11.78
CA LEU A 221 -17.47 -14.97 12.46
C LEU A 221 -17.22 -14.58 13.91
N ASN A 222 -17.17 -13.27 14.18
CA ASN A 222 -16.51 -12.69 15.34
C ASN A 222 -17.42 -11.77 16.14
N PHE A 223 -18.69 -12.16 16.28
CA PHE A 223 -19.67 -11.38 17.01
C PHE A 223 -19.24 -11.12 18.46
N SER A 224 -18.62 -12.11 19.11
CA SER A 224 -18.08 -11.97 20.47
C SER A 224 -16.83 -11.09 20.53
N SER A 225 -15.92 -11.18 19.55
CA SER A 225 -14.67 -10.38 19.50
C SER A 225 -14.87 -8.98 18.91
N LYS A 226 -16.09 -8.65 18.47
CA LYS A 226 -16.53 -7.33 18.01
C LYS A 226 -15.72 -6.78 16.82
N VAL A 227 -15.25 -7.66 15.91
CA VAL A 227 -14.69 -7.18 14.64
C VAL A 227 -15.83 -6.57 13.82
N ARG A 228 -15.77 -5.25 13.65
CA ARG A 228 -16.77 -4.46 12.93
C ARG A 228 -16.43 -4.42 11.44
N CYS A 229 -17.25 -5.06 10.61
CA CYS A 229 -17.12 -5.03 9.16
C CYS A 229 -18.00 -3.92 8.54
N LEU A 230 -17.41 -3.14 7.64
CA LEU A 230 -18.08 -2.17 6.79
C LEU A 230 -17.83 -2.53 5.33
N VAL A 231 -18.79 -2.23 4.45
CA VAL A 231 -18.69 -2.49 3.02
C VAL A 231 -18.94 -1.23 2.20
N VAL A 232 -18.06 -1.00 1.24
CA VAL A 232 -18.23 0.07 0.26
C VAL A 232 -19.28 -0.31 -0.77
N VAL A 233 -20.24 0.59 -1.04
CA VAL A 233 -21.28 0.41 -2.06
C VAL A 233 -21.50 1.67 -2.88
N ASP A 234 -21.85 1.50 -4.15
CA ASP A 234 -22.28 2.58 -5.06
C ASP A 234 -23.50 2.20 -5.92
N ALA A 235 -23.99 0.96 -5.83
CA ALA A 235 -25.10 0.46 -6.63
C ALA A 235 -26.06 -0.42 -5.80
N VAL A 236 -27.34 -0.51 -6.21
CA VAL A 236 -28.37 -1.25 -5.44
C VAL A 236 -28.24 -2.76 -5.63
N GLU A 237 -27.75 -3.15 -6.79
CA GLU A 237 -27.45 -4.53 -7.20
C GLU A 237 -26.48 -5.20 -6.21
N GLN A 238 -25.60 -4.42 -5.59
CA GLN A 238 -24.66 -4.88 -4.57
C GLN A 238 -25.36 -5.23 -3.25
N LEU A 239 -26.45 -4.52 -2.92
CA LEU A 239 -27.30 -4.83 -1.76
C LEU A 239 -28.05 -6.14 -2.00
N GLU A 240 -28.45 -6.41 -3.24
CA GLU A 240 -29.10 -7.66 -3.61
C GLU A 240 -28.16 -8.87 -3.46
N LEU A 241 -26.89 -8.73 -3.85
CA LEU A 241 -25.87 -9.76 -3.61
C LEU A 241 -25.69 -10.04 -2.11
N LEU A 242 -25.49 -8.98 -1.31
CA LEU A 242 -25.36 -9.09 0.15
C LEU A 242 -26.61 -9.69 0.80
N TRP A 243 -27.79 -9.32 0.31
CA TRP A 243 -29.06 -9.86 0.78
C TRP A 243 -29.20 -11.35 0.48
N ASN A 244 -28.85 -11.78 -0.73
CA ASN A 244 -28.92 -13.18 -1.11
C ASN A 244 -27.95 -14.04 -0.29
N ALA A 245 -26.72 -13.54 -0.04
CA ALA A 245 -25.77 -14.17 0.87
C ALA A 245 -26.29 -14.26 2.31
N ALA A 246 -26.91 -13.18 2.82
CA ALA A 246 -27.52 -13.18 4.15
C ALA A 246 -28.66 -14.21 4.26
N LYS A 247 -29.52 -14.33 3.24
CA LYS A 247 -30.58 -15.35 3.20
C LYS A 247 -30.02 -16.77 3.22
N ALA A 248 -28.96 -17.02 2.46
CA ALA A 248 -28.30 -18.33 2.45
C ALA A 248 -27.74 -18.68 3.84
N TRP A 249 -27.06 -17.74 4.48
CA TRP A 249 -26.53 -17.89 5.84
C TRP A 249 -27.64 -18.09 6.90
N ILE A 250 -28.76 -17.38 6.77
CA ILE A 250 -29.94 -17.57 7.64
C ILE A 250 -30.55 -18.96 7.45
N SER A 251 -30.65 -19.43 6.20
CA SER A 251 -31.18 -20.76 5.88
C SER A 251 -30.32 -21.89 6.45
N ASP A 252 -28.99 -21.71 6.51
CA ASP A 252 -28.05 -22.65 7.17
C ASP A 252 -28.07 -22.55 8.71
N ARG A 253 -29.04 -21.82 9.28
CA ARG A 253 -29.14 -21.55 10.72
C ARG A 253 -27.88 -20.89 11.31
N GLY A 254 -27.13 -20.14 10.51
CA GLY A 254 -25.92 -19.44 10.95
C GLY A 254 -26.14 -18.54 12.16
N TYR A 255 -27.34 -17.97 12.28
CA TYR A 255 -27.75 -17.12 13.40
C TYR A 255 -27.77 -17.83 14.76
N THR A 256 -27.96 -19.16 14.78
CA THR A 256 -27.91 -19.92 16.04
C THR A 256 -26.50 -19.92 16.65
N ARG A 257 -25.44 -19.74 15.83
CA ARG A 257 -24.06 -19.61 16.31
C ARG A 257 -23.82 -18.29 17.05
N LEU A 258 -24.66 -17.30 16.80
CA LEU A 258 -24.57 -15.98 17.43
C LEU A 258 -25.39 -15.86 18.71
N GLY A 259 -26.13 -16.91 19.09
CA GLY A 259 -27.06 -16.85 20.22
C GLY A 259 -28.27 -15.94 19.96
N PHE A 260 -28.59 -15.67 18.69
CA PHE A 260 -29.81 -14.94 18.33
C PHE A 260 -31.04 -15.78 18.69
N ASP A 261 -31.53 -15.60 19.92
CA ASP A 261 -32.79 -16.16 20.41
C ASP A 261 -33.92 -15.19 20.07
N ASN A 262 -34.67 -15.49 19.01
CA ASN A 262 -35.87 -14.78 18.55
C ASN A 262 -35.63 -13.51 17.72
N ALA A 263 -36.69 -13.14 16.98
CA ALA A 263 -36.77 -12.10 15.95
C ALA A 263 -36.58 -10.65 16.42
N VAL A 264 -35.97 -10.43 17.59
CA VAL A 264 -35.70 -9.08 18.12
C VAL A 264 -34.42 -8.51 17.53
N GLU A 265 -33.45 -9.35 17.19
CA GLU A 265 -32.16 -8.90 16.69
C GLU A 265 -32.11 -8.92 15.16
N SER A 266 -31.44 -7.91 14.59
CA SER A 266 -31.30 -7.73 13.16
C SER A 266 -29.84 -7.59 12.75
N LEU A 267 -29.48 -8.28 11.68
CA LEU A 267 -28.17 -8.16 11.05
C LEU A 267 -28.07 -6.81 10.33
N HIS A 268 -27.22 -5.92 10.83
CA HIS A 268 -27.00 -4.60 10.27
C HIS A 268 -25.79 -4.59 9.32
N PHE A 269 -26.06 -4.42 8.03
CA PHE A 269 -25.04 -4.15 7.02
C PHE A 269 -24.64 -2.69 7.08
N GLU A 270 -23.41 -2.43 7.49
CA GLU A 270 -22.88 -1.08 7.58
C GLU A 270 -22.26 -0.63 6.25
N LEU A 271 -22.91 0.34 5.62
CA LEU A 271 -22.58 0.79 4.27
C LEU A 271 -21.74 2.07 4.31
N MET A 272 -20.67 2.07 3.53
CA MET A 272 -19.93 3.27 3.15
C MET A 272 -20.21 3.60 1.68
N VAL A 273 -20.85 4.74 1.43
CA VAL A 273 -21.21 5.13 0.06
C VAL A 273 -19.96 5.62 -0.66
N ARG A 274 -19.55 4.92 -1.74
CA ARG A 274 -18.43 5.34 -2.57
C ARG A 274 -18.82 6.57 -3.36
N ILE A 275 -17.99 7.61 -3.30
CA ILE A 275 -18.13 8.79 -4.13
C ILE A 275 -16.90 8.90 -5.01
N ASP A 276 -17.14 8.88 -6.32
CA ASP A 276 -16.09 8.96 -7.32
C ASP A 276 -15.89 10.40 -7.78
N PHE A 277 -14.71 10.93 -7.48
CA PHE A 277 -14.25 12.24 -7.93
C PHE A 277 -13.23 12.15 -9.06
N SER A 278 -12.96 10.95 -9.60
CA SER A 278 -11.99 10.72 -10.68
C SER A 278 -12.48 11.16 -12.08
N GLY A 279 -13.76 11.51 -12.22
CA GLY A 279 -14.38 11.87 -13.50
C GLY A 279 -14.11 13.29 -13.98
N ASP A 280 -13.69 14.21 -13.10
CA ASP A 280 -13.72 15.65 -13.38
C ASP A 280 -12.48 16.21 -14.08
N SER A 281 -11.67 15.36 -14.73
CA SER A 281 -10.80 15.89 -15.76
C SER A 281 -11.71 16.49 -16.84
N LEU A 282 -11.49 17.76 -17.22
CA LEU A 282 -12.29 18.45 -18.27
C LEU A 282 -12.47 17.60 -19.56
N LYS A 283 -11.62 16.60 -19.78
CA LYS A 283 -11.70 15.66 -20.91
C LYS A 283 -12.85 14.65 -20.83
N LYS A 284 -13.25 14.16 -19.65
CA LYS A 284 -14.30 13.11 -19.54
C LYS A 284 -15.71 13.65 -19.74
N CYS A 285 -15.96 14.95 -19.48
CA CYS A 285 -17.26 15.58 -19.72
C CYS A 285 -17.74 15.51 -21.19
N PHE A 286 -16.85 15.29 -22.16
CA PHE A 286 -17.23 15.23 -23.58
C PHE A 286 -17.79 13.88 -24.04
N TRP A 287 -17.56 12.80 -23.30
CA TRP A 287 -18.06 11.48 -23.65
C TRP A 287 -19.09 11.03 -22.60
N ARG A 288 -20.38 11.25 -22.91
CA ARG A 288 -21.48 10.60 -22.20
C ARG A 288 -21.44 9.10 -22.52
N SER A 289 -20.65 8.33 -21.80
CA SER A 289 -20.84 6.87 -21.77
C SER A 289 -22.05 6.56 -20.89
N GLU A 290 -22.91 5.63 -21.32
CA GLU A 290 -23.97 5.02 -20.52
C GLU A 290 -23.43 3.99 -19.51
N GLU A 291 -22.12 4.04 -19.22
CA GLU A 291 -21.51 3.24 -18.16
C GLU A 291 -22.21 3.48 -16.81
N PRO A 292 -22.23 2.44 -15.94
CA PRO A 292 -22.82 2.54 -14.61
C PRO A 292 -22.27 3.78 -13.92
N GLN A 293 -23.17 4.72 -13.64
CA GLN A 293 -22.80 6.04 -13.14
C GLN A 293 -22.28 5.89 -11.71
N THR A 294 -20.97 5.91 -11.54
CA THR A 294 -20.37 6.07 -10.22
C THR A 294 -20.95 7.32 -9.57
N LEU A 295 -21.29 7.23 -8.29
CA LEU A 295 -21.93 8.34 -7.57
C LEU A 295 -20.94 9.50 -7.47
N CYS A 296 -21.21 10.61 -8.17
CA CYS A 296 -20.29 11.75 -8.22
C CYS A 296 -20.95 13.07 -7.79
N SER A 297 -22.30 13.11 -7.77
CA SER A 297 -23.06 14.32 -7.47
C SER A 297 -23.95 14.19 -6.23
N PRO A 298 -24.24 15.30 -5.51
CA PRO A 298 -25.16 15.29 -4.37
C PRO A 298 -26.55 14.73 -4.70
N ARG A 299 -27.03 14.93 -5.95
CA ARG A 299 -28.33 14.43 -6.40
C ARG A 299 -28.33 12.90 -6.51
N GLN A 300 -27.31 12.32 -7.14
CA GLN A 300 -27.16 10.86 -7.24
C GLN A 300 -27.03 10.21 -5.87
N VAL A 301 -26.23 10.78 -4.96
CA VAL A 301 -26.09 10.27 -3.59
C VAL A 301 -27.44 10.29 -2.87
N THR A 302 -28.20 11.39 -2.97
CA THR A 302 -29.54 11.47 -2.36
C THR A 302 -30.49 10.42 -2.94
N GLN A 303 -30.48 10.23 -4.26
CA GLN A 303 -31.30 9.21 -4.93
C GLN A 303 -30.90 7.80 -4.48
N PHE A 304 -29.60 7.52 -4.38
CA PHE A 304 -29.09 6.24 -3.90
C PHE A 304 -29.54 5.96 -2.45
N CYS A 305 -29.42 6.94 -1.54
CA CYS A 305 -29.93 6.81 -0.18
C CYS A 305 -31.45 6.52 -0.15
N GLY A 306 -32.21 7.15 -1.04
CA GLY A 306 -33.64 6.85 -1.22
C GLY A 306 -33.88 5.40 -1.64
N LYS A 307 -33.12 4.91 -2.63
CA LYS A 307 -33.19 3.51 -3.09
C LYS A 307 -32.81 2.50 -1.98
N VAL A 308 -31.83 2.82 -1.14
CA VAL A 308 -31.49 1.99 0.05
C VAL A 308 -32.68 1.92 1.02
N GLY A 309 -33.35 3.05 1.26
CA GLY A 309 -34.57 3.09 2.10
C GLY A 309 -35.72 2.26 1.51
N GLU A 310 -35.96 2.36 0.20
CA GLU A 310 -36.93 1.53 -0.50
C GLU A 310 -36.57 0.04 -0.45
N PHE A 311 -35.28 -0.29 -0.56
CA PHE A 311 -34.79 -1.66 -0.45
C PHE A 311 -35.05 -2.22 0.96
N ASN A 312 -34.67 -1.49 2.02
CA ASN A 312 -34.99 -1.87 3.40
C ASN A 312 -36.50 -2.04 3.63
N ALA A 313 -37.34 -1.19 3.04
CA ALA A 313 -38.79 -1.32 3.13
C ALA A 313 -39.30 -2.60 2.47
N LYS A 314 -38.68 -3.06 1.37
CA LYS A 314 -38.98 -4.37 0.76
C LYS A 314 -38.56 -5.53 1.68
N LEU A 315 -37.37 -5.47 2.26
CA LEU A 315 -36.85 -6.50 3.18
C LEU A 315 -37.74 -6.68 4.41
N SER A 316 -38.27 -5.58 4.96
CA SER A 316 -39.15 -5.64 6.14
C SER A 316 -40.46 -6.41 5.92
N LYS A 317 -40.86 -6.65 4.66
CA LYS A 317 -42.05 -7.45 4.31
C LYS A 317 -41.75 -8.94 4.29
N GLU A 318 -40.48 -9.35 4.18
CA GLU A 318 -40.08 -10.75 4.23
C GLU A 318 -40.02 -11.23 5.68
N LYS A 319 -40.66 -12.38 5.95
CA LYS A 319 -40.67 -12.99 7.28
C LYS A 319 -39.49 -13.95 7.42
N LEU A 320 -38.34 -13.42 7.83
CA LEU A 320 -37.17 -14.20 8.20
C LEU A 320 -37.04 -14.34 9.73
N PRO A 321 -36.37 -15.40 10.24
CA PRO A 321 -36.15 -15.55 11.68
C PRO A 321 -35.28 -14.45 12.29
N VAL A 322 -34.45 -13.80 11.48
CA VAL A 322 -33.58 -12.66 11.85
C VAL A 322 -33.84 -11.53 10.88
N GLY A 323 -34.02 -10.31 11.39
CA GLY A 323 -34.19 -9.13 10.54
C GLY A 323 -32.88 -8.76 9.83
N VAL A 324 -32.96 -8.15 8.65
CA VAL A 324 -31.76 -7.62 7.96
C VAL A 324 -32.01 -6.18 7.57
N GLN A 325 -31.04 -5.31 7.86
CA GLN A 325 -31.11 -3.89 7.53
C GLN A 325 -29.79 -3.38 6.97
N PHE A 326 -29.90 -2.52 5.96
CA PHE A 326 -28.77 -1.80 5.39
C PHE A 326 -28.71 -0.39 5.97
N VAL A 327 -27.64 -0.07 6.68
CA VAL A 327 -27.46 1.20 7.40
C VAL A 327 -26.32 1.98 6.77
N ILE A 328 -26.62 3.14 6.20
CA ILE A 328 -25.60 4.06 5.69
C ILE A 328 -24.86 4.69 6.86
N ARG A 329 -23.59 4.34 7.02
CA ARG A 329 -22.70 4.85 8.07
C ARG A 329 -21.82 5.99 7.63
N GLY A 330 -21.59 6.15 6.33
CA GLY A 330 -20.52 7.05 5.90
C GLY A 330 -20.32 7.20 4.41
N LEU A 331 -19.31 7.99 4.08
CA LEU A 331 -18.83 8.25 2.73
C LEU A 331 -17.40 7.75 2.57
N TRP A 332 -17.14 7.05 1.47
CA TRP A 332 -15.81 6.67 1.02
C TRP A 332 -15.46 7.47 -0.24
N THR A 333 -14.50 8.39 -0.14
CA THR A 333 -14.12 9.25 -1.26
C THR A 333 -12.99 8.63 -2.09
N TYR A 334 -13.18 8.60 -3.40
CA TYR A 334 -12.23 8.02 -4.35
C TYR A 334 -11.78 9.07 -5.37
N GLU A 335 -10.48 9.38 -5.38
CA GLU A 335 -9.89 10.45 -6.21
C GLU A 335 -9.09 9.92 -7.42
N ASN A 336 -8.82 8.61 -7.48
CA ASN A 336 -7.95 7.95 -8.47
C ASN A 336 -6.60 8.68 -8.72
N GLY A 337 -6.02 9.27 -7.68
CA GLY A 337 -4.75 9.99 -7.79
C GLY A 337 -4.80 11.29 -8.60
N GLN A 338 -5.98 11.79 -9.00
CA GLN A 338 -6.09 13.03 -9.79
C GLN A 338 -5.37 14.20 -9.16
N LEU A 339 -5.52 14.39 -7.84
CA LEU A 339 -4.89 15.49 -7.08
C LEU A 339 -3.38 15.33 -6.99
N SER A 340 -2.91 14.11 -6.76
CA SER A 340 -1.49 13.82 -6.59
C SER A 340 -0.71 13.86 -7.90
N GLN A 341 -1.34 13.49 -9.02
CA GLN A 341 -0.66 13.43 -10.31
C GLN A 341 -0.44 14.81 -10.96
N MET A 342 -0.98 15.89 -10.37
CA MET A 342 -0.93 17.23 -10.97
C MET A 342 0.45 17.90 -10.92
N ASP A 343 1.25 17.62 -9.89
CA ASP A 343 2.54 18.26 -9.64
C ASP A 343 3.67 17.25 -9.40
N ILE A 344 3.61 16.14 -10.12
CA ILE A 344 4.69 15.14 -10.12
C ILE A 344 6.01 15.81 -10.53
N ALA A 345 7.04 15.67 -9.69
CA ALA A 345 8.41 15.99 -10.10
C ALA A 345 8.78 15.08 -11.28
N PRO A 346 9.43 15.62 -12.33
CA PRO A 346 9.85 14.80 -13.44
C PRO A 346 10.76 13.68 -12.96
N ASN A 347 10.64 12.50 -13.58
CA ASN A 347 11.46 11.33 -13.28
C ASN A 347 12.93 11.74 -13.30
N VAL A 348 13.53 11.76 -12.11
CA VAL A 348 14.97 11.93 -11.99
C VAL A 348 15.57 10.59 -12.35
N LEU A 349 15.83 10.35 -13.63
CA LEU A 349 16.79 9.31 -13.97
C LEU A 349 18.11 9.69 -13.26
N PRO A 350 18.77 8.77 -12.55
CA PRO A 350 20.00 9.06 -11.80
C PRO A 350 21.03 9.83 -12.65
N ASN A 351 21.06 9.55 -13.95
CA ASN A 351 22.01 10.13 -14.91
C ASN A 351 21.38 11.11 -15.91
N ALA A 352 20.09 11.42 -15.81
CA ALA A 352 19.50 12.47 -16.62
C ALA A 352 19.92 13.84 -16.07
N ILE A 353 21.14 14.25 -16.43
CA ILE A 353 21.58 15.66 -16.41
C ILE A 353 20.88 16.43 -17.55
N GLY A 354 20.08 15.73 -18.37
CA GLY A 354 19.35 16.24 -19.51
C GLY A 354 18.60 17.53 -19.21
N CYS A 355 18.94 18.55 -20.00
CA CYS A 355 18.29 19.85 -20.06
C CYS A 355 16.77 19.68 -20.08
N THR A 356 16.12 19.79 -18.92
CA THR A 356 14.66 19.85 -18.88
C THR A 356 14.26 21.17 -19.56
N PRO A 357 13.53 21.14 -20.68
CA PRO A 357 13.31 22.34 -21.48
C PRO A 357 12.65 23.43 -20.62
N ALA A 358 13.04 24.71 -20.80
CA ALA A 358 12.62 25.79 -19.90
C ALA A 358 11.11 25.87 -19.64
N ARG A 359 10.31 25.52 -20.65
CA ARG A 359 8.85 25.42 -20.56
C ARG A 359 8.33 24.49 -19.45
N TRP A 360 9.09 23.49 -19.01
CA TRP A 360 8.66 22.52 -18.01
C TRP A 360 8.78 23.07 -16.60
N PHE A 361 9.92 23.64 -16.22
CA PHE A 361 10.05 24.26 -14.90
C PHE A 361 9.20 25.52 -14.76
N LEU A 362 9.01 26.29 -15.84
CA LEU A 362 8.12 27.46 -15.83
C LEU A 362 6.66 27.09 -15.55
N ARG A 363 6.22 25.86 -15.84
CA ARG A 363 4.85 25.40 -15.50
C ARG A 363 4.71 24.94 -14.06
N TYR A 364 5.81 24.56 -13.41
CA TYR A 364 5.76 23.88 -12.12
C TYR A 364 5.02 24.68 -11.02
N PRO A 365 5.26 26.00 -10.83
CA PRO A 365 4.48 26.76 -9.85
C PRO A 365 2.99 26.88 -10.19
N LEU A 366 2.63 26.90 -11.48
CA LEU A 366 1.22 26.91 -11.91
C LEU A 366 0.54 25.58 -11.59
N LEU A 367 1.26 24.46 -11.72
CA LEU A 367 0.75 23.15 -11.34
C LEU A 367 0.50 23.05 -9.83
N GLN A 368 1.42 23.57 -9.00
CA GLN A 368 1.22 23.63 -7.54
C GLN A 368 0.01 24.49 -7.16
N TRP A 369 -0.13 25.66 -7.78
CA TRP A 369 -1.30 26.53 -7.56
C TRP A 369 -2.60 25.87 -8.02
N TYR A 370 -2.59 25.22 -9.19
CA TYR A 370 -3.74 24.50 -9.71
C TYR A 370 -4.14 23.32 -8.82
N LYS A 371 -3.17 22.56 -8.28
CA LYS A 371 -3.41 21.49 -7.31
C LYS A 371 -4.16 21.99 -6.08
N GLN A 372 -3.76 23.13 -5.51
CA GLN A 372 -4.47 23.76 -4.38
C GLN A 372 -5.89 24.20 -4.75
N TYR A 373 -6.10 24.71 -5.96
CA TYR A 373 -7.43 25.06 -6.45
C TYR A 373 -8.34 23.82 -6.58
N VAL A 374 -7.83 22.75 -7.20
CA VAL A 374 -8.58 21.50 -7.37
C VAL A 374 -8.90 20.86 -6.02
N SER A 375 -7.95 20.90 -5.08
CA SER A 375 -8.13 20.33 -3.76
C SER A 375 -9.25 21.05 -3.00
N ARG A 376 -9.26 22.38 -3.02
CA ARG A 376 -10.35 23.18 -2.47
C ARG A 376 -11.69 22.92 -3.15
N ASN A 377 -11.70 22.72 -4.47
CA ASN A 377 -12.92 22.37 -5.20
C ASN A 377 -13.46 21.00 -4.78
N LEU A 378 -12.58 20.01 -4.58
CA LEU A 378 -12.95 18.70 -4.08
C LEU A 378 -13.56 18.78 -2.68
N GLN A 379 -12.91 19.49 -1.77
CA GLN A 379 -13.42 19.74 -0.42
C GLN A 379 -14.82 20.38 -0.44
N MET A 380 -15.04 21.38 -1.29
CA MET A 380 -16.35 22.03 -1.43
C MET A 380 -17.43 21.09 -1.94
N ARG A 381 -17.09 20.18 -2.86
CA ARG A 381 -18.02 19.17 -3.39
C ARG A 381 -18.35 18.11 -2.36
N CYS A 382 -17.35 17.57 -1.67
CA CYS A 382 -17.56 16.65 -0.56
C CYS A 382 -18.45 17.28 0.52
N MET A 383 -18.18 18.54 0.89
CA MET A 383 -19.01 19.31 1.82
C MET A 383 -20.45 19.48 1.32
N SER A 384 -20.67 19.71 0.03
CA SER A 384 -22.03 19.80 -0.53
C SER A 384 -22.81 18.49 -0.41
N ILE A 385 -22.14 17.34 -0.56
CA ILE A 385 -22.76 16.03 -0.40
C ILE A 385 -23.09 15.79 1.08
N LEU A 386 -22.14 16.06 1.97
CA LEU A 386 -22.31 15.93 3.43
C LEU A 386 -23.45 16.79 3.96
N GLN A 387 -23.55 18.04 3.52
CA GLN A 387 -24.66 18.93 3.90
C GLN A 387 -26.02 18.36 3.46
N ARG A 388 -26.07 17.72 2.29
CA ARG A 388 -27.30 17.09 1.79
C ARG A 388 -27.70 15.85 2.58
N LEU A 389 -26.72 15.10 3.09
CA LEU A 389 -26.91 13.98 4.01
C LEU A 389 -27.21 14.39 5.46
N GLY A 390 -27.25 15.70 5.75
CA GLY A 390 -27.65 16.20 7.07
C GLY A 390 -26.50 16.33 8.09
N TYR A 391 -25.24 16.25 7.65
CA TYR A 391 -24.04 16.32 8.51
C TYR A 391 -24.04 17.50 9.48
N LYS A 392 -24.54 18.69 9.08
CA LYS A 392 -24.59 19.88 9.95
C LYS A 392 -25.83 19.98 10.85
N LYS A 393 -26.91 19.24 10.59
CA LYS A 393 -28.20 19.49 11.25
C LYS A 393 -28.54 18.55 12.39
N LYS A 394 -28.03 17.30 12.43
CA LYS A 394 -28.50 16.29 13.40
C LYS A 394 -27.53 15.17 13.76
N VAL A 395 -26.35 15.15 13.14
CA VAL A 395 -25.52 13.94 13.09
C VAL A 395 -24.26 14.29 13.86
N SER A 396 -24.06 13.66 15.02
CA SER A 396 -22.77 13.78 15.69
C SER A 396 -21.68 13.32 14.71
N PRO A 397 -20.45 13.87 14.73
CA PRO A 397 -19.38 13.37 13.88
C PRO A 397 -19.10 11.86 14.06
N GLU A 398 -19.59 11.28 15.17
CA GLU A 398 -19.56 9.85 15.45
C GLU A 398 -20.52 9.02 14.57
N ASP A 399 -21.60 9.64 14.06
CA ASP A 399 -22.64 8.95 13.30
C ASP A 399 -22.32 8.83 11.80
N LEU A 400 -21.58 9.79 11.22
CA LEU A 400 -21.21 9.78 9.79
C LEU A 400 -19.70 9.72 9.58
N LEU A 401 -19.21 8.51 9.29
CA LEU A 401 -17.82 8.24 8.98
C LEU A 401 -17.47 8.78 7.59
N THR A 402 -16.41 9.57 7.49
CA THR A 402 -15.93 10.12 6.23
C THR A 402 -14.49 9.71 6.05
N SER A 403 -14.25 8.88 5.05
CA SER A 403 -12.95 8.25 4.81
C SER A 403 -12.48 8.57 3.40
N GLY A 404 -11.18 8.79 3.24
CA GLY A 404 -10.61 9.17 1.95
C GLY A 404 -9.11 9.22 1.95
N GLY A 405 -8.56 9.65 0.82
CA GLY A 405 -7.13 9.86 0.66
C GLY A 405 -6.34 8.60 0.29
N SER A 406 -5.03 8.79 0.21
CA SER A 406 -4.05 7.77 -0.14
C SER A 406 -2.69 8.16 0.46
N SER A 407 -1.69 7.27 0.36
CA SER A 407 -0.31 7.66 0.70
C SER A 407 0.17 8.86 -0.12
N VAL A 408 -0.28 8.97 -1.37
CA VAL A 408 0.16 10.03 -2.27
C VAL A 408 -0.49 11.39 -1.96
N SER A 409 -1.75 11.37 -1.56
CA SER A 409 -2.52 12.56 -1.20
C SER A 409 -2.52 12.85 0.31
N LEU A 410 -1.66 12.19 1.10
CA LEU A 410 -1.68 12.24 2.57
C LEU A 410 -1.62 13.66 3.11
N VAL A 411 -0.70 14.50 2.61
CA VAL A 411 -0.52 15.88 3.11
C VAL A 411 -1.78 16.73 2.93
N TYR A 412 -2.47 16.59 1.80
CA TYR A 412 -3.73 17.29 1.56
C TYR A 412 -4.89 16.65 2.32
N SER A 413 -5.02 15.32 2.28
CA SER A 413 -6.10 14.58 2.94
C SER A 413 -6.09 14.80 4.45
N ALA A 414 -4.91 14.97 5.05
CA ALA A 414 -4.74 15.35 6.45
C ALA A 414 -5.39 16.72 6.74
N GLN A 415 -5.28 17.68 5.81
CA GLN A 415 -5.83 19.03 5.95
C GLN A 415 -7.30 19.13 5.53
N ASP A 416 -7.85 18.13 4.83
CA ASP A 416 -9.23 18.13 4.38
C ASP A 416 -10.17 18.02 5.60
N SER A 417 -10.91 19.10 5.87
CA SER A 417 -11.84 19.15 6.99
C SER A 417 -13.06 18.24 6.81
N THR A 418 -13.31 17.73 5.60
CA THR A 418 -14.46 16.85 5.30
C THR A 418 -14.22 15.40 5.65
N LEU A 419 -12.96 14.98 5.80
CA LEU A 419 -12.60 13.60 6.15
C LEU A 419 -12.43 13.45 7.66
N ALA A 420 -13.01 12.44 8.28
CA ALA A 420 -12.76 12.09 9.68
C ALA A 420 -11.51 11.22 9.83
N GLU A 421 -11.25 10.34 8.85
CA GLU A 421 -10.09 9.46 8.81
C GLU A 421 -9.45 9.44 7.41
N VAL A 422 -8.14 9.21 7.37
CA VAL A 422 -7.36 9.14 6.12
C VAL A 422 -6.88 7.71 5.90
N CYS A 423 -7.09 7.19 4.70
CA CYS A 423 -6.65 5.86 4.30
C CYS A 423 -5.26 5.91 3.65
N MET A 424 -4.34 5.07 4.11
CA MET A 424 -2.99 4.98 3.54
C MET A 424 -2.33 3.64 3.85
N GLY A 425 -1.34 3.22 3.05
CA GLY A 425 -0.59 1.99 3.33
C GLY A 425 0.71 1.87 2.55
N ALA A 426 0.68 2.10 1.24
CA ALA A 426 1.86 1.97 0.36
C ALA A 426 3.05 2.87 0.77
N GLY A 427 2.78 4.04 1.36
CA GLY A 427 3.79 4.97 1.87
C GLY A 427 4.65 4.41 3.00
N LEU A 428 4.18 3.41 3.75
CA LEU A 428 4.96 2.80 4.83
C LEU A 428 6.22 2.11 4.29
N LEU A 429 6.10 1.47 3.12
CA LEU A 429 7.18 0.75 2.43
C LEU A 429 7.89 1.61 1.37
N CYS A 430 7.18 2.60 0.82
CA CYS A 430 7.70 3.62 -0.09
C CYS A 430 8.47 3.04 -1.31
N GLY A 431 7.75 2.27 -2.12
CA GLY A 431 8.19 1.91 -3.48
C GLY A 431 8.53 3.15 -4.31
N HIS A 432 9.42 3.03 -5.29
CA HIS A 432 9.99 4.20 -5.97
C HIS A 432 8.99 5.00 -6.79
N GLN A 433 7.82 4.43 -7.10
CA GLN A 433 6.72 5.19 -7.71
C GLN A 433 6.32 6.40 -6.84
N LEU A 434 6.51 6.32 -5.52
CA LEU A 434 6.20 7.41 -4.61
C LEU A 434 7.25 8.55 -4.63
N ASP A 435 8.42 8.33 -5.24
CA ASP A 435 9.52 9.29 -5.26
C ASP A 435 9.24 10.50 -6.17
N CYS A 436 8.33 10.34 -7.14
CA CYS A 436 7.95 11.39 -8.06
C CYS A 436 7.00 12.42 -7.41
N TYR A 437 6.39 12.09 -6.27
CA TYR A 437 5.50 13.00 -5.55
C TYR A 437 6.29 13.88 -4.58
N VAL A 438 6.28 15.18 -4.83
CA VAL A 438 7.14 16.15 -4.11
C VAL A 438 6.73 16.29 -2.66
N ASP A 439 5.42 16.34 -2.40
CA ASP A 439 4.87 16.45 -1.05
C ASP A 439 4.89 15.13 -0.26
N SER A 440 5.36 14.02 -0.86
CA SER A 440 5.43 12.72 -0.18
C SER A 440 6.41 12.81 1.01
N PRO A 441 5.97 12.56 2.26
CA PRO A 441 6.85 12.60 3.42
C PRO A 441 7.65 11.31 3.61
N PHE A 442 7.47 10.31 2.74
CA PHE A 442 7.97 8.96 2.93
C PHE A 442 9.41 8.79 2.46
N LYS A 443 10.14 7.98 3.22
CA LYS A 443 11.49 7.49 2.93
C LYS A 443 11.41 6.04 2.43
N PRO A 444 12.25 5.65 1.46
CA PRO A 444 12.31 4.28 0.99
C PRO A 444 12.70 3.30 2.10
N SER A 445 11.86 2.30 2.35
CA SER A 445 12.15 1.26 3.35
C SER A 445 12.13 -0.16 2.78
N LEU A 446 11.47 -0.43 1.65
CA LEU A 446 11.45 -1.75 1.02
C LEU A 446 12.52 -1.92 -0.06
N TYR A 447 13.26 -3.01 0.03
CA TYR A 447 14.31 -3.40 -0.91
C TYR A 447 14.26 -4.90 -1.16
N PHE A 448 14.86 -5.33 -2.26
CA PHE A 448 15.08 -6.75 -2.53
C PHE A 448 16.44 -6.96 -3.18
N ALA A 449 17.03 -8.13 -3.00
CA ALA A 449 18.29 -8.49 -3.63
C ALA A 449 18.15 -9.74 -4.50
N LEU A 450 18.79 -9.71 -5.67
CA LEU A 450 18.91 -10.83 -6.60
C LEU A 450 20.39 -11.15 -6.81
N SER A 451 20.72 -12.42 -6.98
CA SER A 451 22.08 -12.84 -7.33
C SER A 451 22.30 -12.74 -8.83
N VAL A 452 23.51 -12.35 -9.21
CA VAL A 452 23.97 -12.38 -10.59
C VAL A 452 24.17 -13.81 -11.04
N THR A 453 23.52 -14.22 -12.12
CA THR A 453 23.65 -15.56 -12.69
C THR A 453 24.59 -15.60 -13.87
N ARG A 454 24.56 -14.59 -14.74
CA ARG A 454 25.43 -14.53 -15.92
C ARG A 454 25.79 -13.10 -16.30
N VAL A 455 26.93 -12.95 -16.96
CA VAL A 455 27.41 -11.68 -17.49
C VAL A 455 27.31 -11.75 -19.01
N ALA A 456 26.45 -10.92 -19.58
CA ALA A 456 26.28 -10.78 -21.02
C ALA A 456 27.26 -9.73 -21.60
N PRO A 457 27.49 -9.73 -22.92
CA PRO A 457 28.28 -8.70 -23.59
C PRO A 457 27.76 -7.29 -23.32
N HIS A 458 28.58 -6.27 -23.57
CA HIS A 458 28.24 -4.85 -23.38
C HIS A 458 27.95 -4.45 -21.91
N ARG A 459 28.61 -5.12 -20.95
CA ARG A 459 28.51 -4.82 -19.50
C ARG A 459 27.10 -4.98 -18.94
N ILE A 460 26.37 -5.93 -19.50
CA ILE A 460 25.05 -6.32 -19.01
C ILE A 460 25.24 -7.50 -18.06
N VAL A 461 24.72 -7.35 -16.87
CA VAL A 461 24.68 -8.38 -15.85
C VAL A 461 23.24 -8.86 -15.74
N ILE A 462 23.06 -10.18 -15.71
CA ILE A 462 21.74 -10.80 -15.66
C ILE A 462 21.57 -11.41 -14.27
N CYS A 463 20.49 -11.01 -13.61
CA CYS A 463 20.08 -11.54 -12.32
C CYS A 463 18.91 -12.50 -12.50
N SER A 464 18.92 -13.61 -11.75
CA SER A 464 17.77 -14.52 -11.71
C SER A 464 16.82 -14.14 -10.59
N GLY A 465 15.54 -14.01 -10.94
CA GLY A 465 14.45 -13.75 -10.00
C GLY A 465 13.43 -12.76 -10.54
N PHE A 466 12.16 -13.10 -10.34
CA PHE A 466 10.94 -12.29 -10.58
C PHE A 466 10.63 -11.86 -12.02
N GLY A 467 11.64 -11.70 -12.88
CA GLY A 467 11.48 -11.36 -14.30
C GLY A 467 10.51 -10.20 -14.54
N HIS A 468 9.60 -10.40 -15.49
CA HIS A 468 8.62 -9.41 -15.93
C HIS A 468 7.71 -8.89 -14.82
N ASN A 469 7.47 -9.68 -13.76
CA ASN A 469 6.66 -9.26 -12.62
C ASN A 469 7.22 -8.00 -11.93
N LEU A 470 8.52 -7.74 -12.08
CA LEU A 470 9.21 -6.56 -11.52
C LEU A 470 9.94 -5.76 -12.59
N SER A 471 9.40 -5.68 -13.81
CA SER A 471 9.98 -4.86 -14.90
C SER A 471 10.23 -3.39 -14.53
N GLY A 472 9.43 -2.84 -13.60
CA GLY A 472 9.61 -1.51 -13.06
C GLY A 472 10.70 -1.37 -12.00
N ALA A 473 11.39 -2.44 -11.57
CA ALA A 473 12.40 -2.36 -10.52
C ALA A 473 13.65 -1.59 -10.94
N ILE A 474 14.23 -0.85 -9.99
CA ILE A 474 15.45 -0.07 -10.22
C ILE A 474 16.59 -0.62 -9.36
N PRO A 475 17.76 -0.94 -9.94
CA PRO A 475 18.94 -1.31 -9.17
C PRO A 475 19.44 -0.08 -8.42
N VAL A 476 19.75 -0.25 -7.15
CA VAL A 476 20.24 0.84 -6.27
C VAL A 476 21.63 0.55 -5.76
N TYR A 477 21.97 -0.70 -5.43
CA TYR A 477 23.28 -1.04 -4.89
C TYR A 477 23.83 -2.34 -5.51
N PRO A 478 25.13 -2.43 -5.84
CA PRO A 478 26.15 -1.37 -5.80
C PRO A 478 25.79 -0.15 -6.68
N PRO A 479 26.40 1.03 -6.45
CA PRO A 479 26.10 2.22 -7.24
C PRO A 479 26.53 2.05 -8.71
N GLN A 480 26.11 2.97 -9.58
CA GLN A 480 26.42 2.97 -11.03
C GLN A 480 25.78 1.82 -11.81
N LEU A 481 24.59 1.39 -11.37
CA LEU A 481 23.76 0.42 -12.10
C LEU A 481 22.54 1.09 -12.73
N GLN A 482 22.08 0.55 -13.85
CA GLN A 482 20.86 0.99 -14.52
C GLN A 482 20.05 -0.22 -15.00
N SER A 483 18.74 -0.20 -14.76
CA SER A 483 17.83 -1.20 -15.33
C SER A 483 17.75 -1.02 -16.85
N ILE A 484 17.75 -2.13 -17.59
CA ILE A 484 17.59 -2.13 -19.05
C ILE A 484 16.26 -2.74 -19.43
N ASN A 485 15.57 -2.09 -20.37
CA ASN A 485 14.40 -2.66 -21.04
C ASN A 485 14.88 -3.43 -22.28
N SER A 486 15.73 -4.43 -22.10
CA SER A 486 16.24 -5.23 -23.20
C SER A 486 15.33 -6.43 -23.42
N HIS A 487 14.24 -6.23 -24.16
CA HIS A 487 13.51 -7.35 -24.76
C HIS A 487 14.43 -7.97 -25.81
N GLY A 488 15.03 -9.13 -25.54
CA GLY A 488 16.10 -9.63 -26.42
C GLY A 488 16.48 -11.08 -26.19
N ALA A 489 17.14 -11.66 -27.20
CA ALA A 489 17.50 -13.08 -27.28
C ALA A 489 18.38 -13.62 -26.13
N ASP A 490 18.93 -12.73 -25.30
CA ASP A 490 19.88 -13.08 -24.24
C ASP A 490 19.28 -13.02 -22.83
N ILE A 491 18.03 -12.59 -22.64
CA ILE A 491 17.38 -12.47 -21.32
C ILE A 491 16.06 -13.23 -21.37
N ASP A 492 15.85 -14.12 -20.40
CA ASP A 492 14.54 -14.73 -20.20
C ASP A 492 13.63 -13.76 -19.44
N ASP A 493 12.79 -13.03 -20.18
CA ASP A 493 11.91 -12.00 -19.63
C ASP A 493 10.99 -12.53 -18.50
N ASP A 494 10.70 -13.84 -18.45
CA ASP A 494 9.81 -14.42 -17.42
C ASP A 494 10.52 -14.62 -16.07
N LEU A 495 11.85 -14.83 -16.09
CA LEU A 495 12.61 -15.25 -14.92
C LEU A 495 13.76 -14.32 -14.55
N GLU A 496 14.24 -13.51 -15.49
CA GLU A 496 15.50 -12.78 -15.36
C GLU A 496 15.34 -11.26 -15.49
N VAL A 497 16.25 -10.54 -14.85
CA VAL A 497 16.32 -9.08 -14.88
C VAL A 497 17.69 -8.66 -15.39
N GLY A 498 17.69 -7.89 -16.48
CA GLY A 498 18.89 -7.27 -17.03
C GLY A 498 19.28 -6.00 -16.27
N VAL A 499 20.56 -5.88 -15.94
CA VAL A 499 21.15 -4.70 -15.31
C VAL A 499 22.39 -4.29 -16.09
N MET A 500 22.45 -3.03 -16.52
CA MET A 500 23.64 -2.48 -17.16
C MET A 500 24.54 -1.81 -16.13
N VAL A 501 25.84 -2.10 -16.23
CA VAL A 501 26.90 -1.45 -15.46
C VAL A 501 27.39 -0.22 -16.23
N LEU A 502 27.25 0.95 -15.64
CA LEU A 502 27.56 2.23 -16.28
C LEU A 502 29.07 2.51 -16.33
N ASP A 503 29.49 3.34 -17.29
CA ASP A 503 30.88 3.81 -17.42
C ASP A 503 31.38 4.56 -16.17
N GLY A 504 32.65 4.34 -15.82
CA GLY A 504 33.31 4.98 -14.67
C GLY A 504 33.33 4.13 -13.39
N THR A 505 32.81 2.91 -13.42
CA THR A 505 33.13 1.89 -12.41
C THR A 505 34.62 1.50 -12.56
N PRO A 506 35.46 1.60 -11.53
CA PRO A 506 36.84 1.10 -11.61
C PRO A 506 36.82 -0.39 -11.96
N GLU A 507 37.74 -0.85 -12.81
CA GLU A 507 37.85 -2.27 -13.20
C GLU A 507 37.98 -3.20 -12.00
N GLU A 508 38.49 -2.71 -10.87
CA GLU A 508 38.58 -3.46 -9.59
C GLU A 508 37.20 -3.77 -8.95
N ARG A 509 36.11 -3.16 -9.40
CA ARG A 509 34.72 -3.44 -8.96
C ARG A 509 33.91 -4.21 -10.00
N LEU A 510 34.54 -5.15 -10.71
CA LEU A 510 33.81 -6.08 -11.57
C LEU A 510 32.82 -6.89 -10.72
N ILE A 511 31.54 -6.75 -11.07
CA ILE A 511 30.47 -7.57 -10.51
C ILE A 511 30.62 -8.97 -11.08
N SER A 512 30.84 -9.94 -10.20
CA SER A 512 31.05 -11.34 -10.56
C SER A 512 29.73 -12.12 -10.47
N ILE A 513 29.72 -13.32 -11.07
CA ILE A 513 28.62 -14.27 -10.86
C ILE A 513 28.53 -14.58 -9.35
N GLY A 514 27.31 -14.66 -8.83
CA GLY A 514 27.04 -14.85 -7.41
C GLY A 514 26.97 -13.56 -6.59
N ASP A 515 27.51 -12.43 -7.08
CA ASP A 515 27.39 -11.16 -6.36
C ASP A 515 25.90 -10.74 -6.28
N PRO A 516 25.43 -10.23 -5.13
CA PRO A 516 24.08 -9.70 -5.01
C PRO A 516 23.97 -8.33 -5.69
N ILE A 517 22.78 -8.01 -6.18
CA ILE A 517 22.37 -6.66 -6.60
C ILE A 517 21.09 -6.32 -5.85
N VAL A 518 21.06 -5.15 -5.20
CA VAL A 518 19.91 -4.63 -4.46
C VAL A 518 19.09 -3.71 -5.36
N PHE A 519 17.79 -3.90 -5.32
CA PHE A 519 16.79 -3.19 -6.09
C PHE A 519 15.74 -2.55 -5.19
N ARG A 520 15.07 -1.53 -5.73
CA ARG A 520 13.81 -1.02 -5.20
C ARG A 520 12.66 -1.38 -6.14
N PRO A 521 11.52 -1.86 -5.62
CA PRO A 521 10.34 -2.12 -6.43
C PRO A 521 9.62 -0.82 -6.79
N GLU A 522 8.89 -0.84 -7.91
CA GLU A 522 7.95 0.24 -8.25
C GLU A 522 6.78 0.26 -7.25
N TYR A 523 6.14 -0.90 -7.07
CA TYR A 523 5.05 -1.12 -6.12
C TYR A 523 5.46 -2.15 -5.07
N SER A 524 5.30 -1.81 -3.79
CA SER A 524 5.56 -2.73 -2.67
C SER A 524 4.63 -3.94 -2.67
N SER A 525 3.40 -3.77 -3.16
CA SER A 525 2.36 -4.79 -3.16
C SER A 525 2.65 -6.01 -4.03
N VAL A 526 3.41 -5.81 -5.11
CA VAL A 526 3.74 -6.87 -6.08
C VAL A 526 4.78 -7.81 -5.48
N LEU A 527 5.83 -7.28 -4.84
CA LEU A 527 6.82 -8.10 -4.13
C LEU A 527 6.17 -9.00 -3.08
N ALA A 528 5.20 -8.48 -2.32
CA ALA A 528 4.50 -9.24 -1.30
C ALA A 528 3.71 -10.46 -1.83
N GLU A 529 3.35 -10.47 -3.12
CA GLU A 529 2.69 -11.62 -3.76
C GLU A 529 3.68 -12.67 -4.27
N LEU A 530 4.96 -12.29 -4.43
CA LEU A 530 6.00 -13.14 -5.00
C LEU A 530 6.82 -13.88 -3.94
N VAL A 531 6.97 -13.30 -2.74
CA VAL A 531 7.79 -13.89 -1.66
C VAL A 531 6.97 -14.24 -0.43
N ASP A 532 7.44 -15.23 0.33
CA ASP A 532 6.77 -15.71 1.54
C ASP A 532 7.06 -14.83 2.78
N SER A 533 8.18 -14.11 2.78
CA SER A 533 8.57 -13.30 3.93
C SER A 533 9.39 -12.06 3.57
N PHE A 534 9.33 -11.08 4.46
CA PHE A 534 10.19 -9.90 4.48
C PHE A 534 11.13 -9.99 5.68
N LEU A 535 12.42 -9.73 5.48
CA LEU A 535 13.37 -9.59 6.57
C LEU A 535 13.35 -8.16 7.09
N LEU A 536 13.15 -7.97 8.39
CA LEU A 536 13.24 -6.66 9.01
C LEU A 536 14.69 -6.41 9.45
N ILE A 537 15.37 -5.44 8.83
CA ILE A 537 16.77 -5.14 9.13
C ILE A 537 16.93 -3.95 10.07
N THR A 538 17.92 -4.00 10.95
CA THR A 538 18.30 -2.91 11.87
C THR A 538 19.20 -1.88 11.19
N GLU A 539 19.54 -0.79 11.92
CA GLU A 539 20.48 0.23 11.42
C GLU A 539 21.88 -0.34 11.16
N GLU A 540 22.28 -1.34 11.94
CA GLU A 540 23.53 -2.08 11.82
C GLU A 540 23.55 -3.07 10.63
N GLY A 541 22.41 -3.23 9.94
CA GLY A 541 22.25 -4.17 8.83
C GLY A 541 22.08 -5.63 9.27
N GLU A 542 21.64 -5.86 10.52
CA GLU A 542 21.35 -7.20 11.05
C GLU A 542 19.87 -7.55 10.89
N VAL A 543 19.54 -8.83 10.77
CA VAL A 543 18.15 -9.30 10.67
C VAL A 543 17.55 -9.37 12.07
N SER A 544 16.58 -8.51 12.36
CA SER A 544 15.87 -8.47 13.64
C SER A 544 14.66 -9.40 13.71
N ALA A 545 13.97 -9.59 12.58
CA ALA A 545 12.76 -10.41 12.51
C ALA A 545 12.48 -10.86 11.07
N VAL A 546 11.73 -11.95 10.94
CA VAL A 546 11.18 -12.45 9.68
C VAL A 546 9.68 -12.25 9.74
N MET A 547 9.13 -11.48 8.80
CA MET A 547 7.71 -11.12 8.76
C MET A 547 7.03 -11.82 7.59
N HIS A 548 6.01 -12.64 7.85
CA HIS A 548 5.35 -13.40 6.78
C HIS A 548 4.43 -12.52 5.93
N THR A 549 4.51 -12.65 4.61
CA THR A 549 3.57 -12.01 3.69
C THR A 549 2.26 -12.82 3.65
N TYR A 550 1.25 -12.33 2.92
CA TYR A 550 0.06 -13.14 2.65
C TYR A 550 0.40 -14.49 2.02
N ARG A 551 1.37 -14.53 1.11
CA ARG A 551 1.82 -15.78 0.50
C ARG A 551 2.42 -16.73 1.55
N GLY A 552 3.28 -16.22 2.43
CA GLY A 552 3.89 -17.03 3.50
C GLY A 552 2.90 -17.54 4.55
N GLU A 553 1.81 -16.80 4.76
CA GLU A 553 0.68 -17.22 5.61
C GLU A 553 -0.29 -18.17 4.88
N GLY A 554 -0.05 -18.48 3.60
CA GLY A 554 -0.95 -19.29 2.77
C GLY A 554 -2.26 -18.58 2.39
N TRP A 555 -2.31 -17.25 2.51
CA TRP A 555 -3.47 -16.44 2.19
C TRP A 555 -3.58 -16.19 0.69
N ASN A 556 -4.60 -16.78 0.06
CA ASN A 556 -4.99 -16.44 -1.30
C ASN A 556 -6.20 -15.50 -1.28
N ILE A 557 -5.96 -14.22 -1.58
CA ILE A 557 -6.99 -13.18 -1.60
C ILE A 557 -7.75 -13.09 -2.94
N TRP A 558 -7.34 -13.89 -3.93
CA TRP A 558 -7.84 -13.89 -5.31
C TRP A 558 -8.60 -15.17 -5.70
N ALA A 559 -8.46 -16.25 -4.91
CA ALA A 559 -9.37 -17.39 -4.97
C ALA A 559 -10.77 -16.93 -4.61
#